data_AF-A0A1M6RK62-F1
#
_entry.id   AF-A0A1M6RK62-F1
#
_cell.length_a   1.000
_cell.length_b   1.000
_cell.length_c   1.000
_cell.angle_alpha   90.00
_cell.angle_beta   90.00
_cell.angle_gamma   90.00
#
_symmetry.space_group_name_H-M   'P 1'
#
loop_
_entity.id
_entity.type
_entity.pdbx_description
1 polymer ?
#
loop_
_entity_poly.entity_id
_entity_poly.type
_entity_poly.pdbx_seq_one_letter_code
_entity_poly.pdbx_strand_id
1 'polypeptide(L)'
;MLFVLRYVCTLIEKFVVWIYNNYIQFEFDKIYGAFFVINYMILFLFINSNSIVSRTIKGSLCVIQASLLILILYKILVNKNEFKLRKYLKHMAIWSGAALFVTVFSIIFLIDIVPTINIWLQYLMYIQVFVVLYYCYRCIINRFIRHWISYSIYFFILPVISLFVWVLIGDSASRIFGMPILTSSIIMGYMTIILTILIFNLEIYWAPKEVRNEVKVAVYLILAVYSTVSYCFFISDYLSEPIYNFLQPYSKEIIKEVGKFSKEMIRNGIEEIIKWTTIPYLVGAVFGCFSLELIDRNENVKSQKEKINNEEYYYSQVKDGY
;
A
#
# COMPACT_ATOMS: atom_id res chain seq x y z
N MET A 1 43.81 -16.25 24.94
CA MET A 1 42.77 -16.80 24.04
C MET A 1 41.48 -17.13 24.77
N LEU A 2 41.49 -17.94 25.84
CA LEU A 2 40.31 -18.27 26.66
C LEU A 2 39.56 -17.05 27.24
N PHE A 3 40.28 -16.02 27.70
CA PHE A 3 39.66 -14.79 28.23
C PHE A 3 38.88 -14.00 27.18
N VAL A 4 39.44 -13.85 25.97
CA VAL A 4 38.80 -13.16 24.84
C VAL A 4 37.56 -13.92 24.40
N LEU A 5 37.64 -15.25 24.31
CA LEU A 5 36.52 -16.09 23.89
C LEU A 5 35.37 -16.04 24.92
N ARG A 6 35.71 -16.07 26.22
CA ARG A 6 34.73 -15.90 27.31
C ARG A 6 34.05 -14.52 27.25
N TYR A 7 34.83 -13.46 27.01
CA TYR A 7 34.29 -12.11 26.88
C TYR A 7 33.33 -11.98 25.70
N VAL A 8 33.67 -12.55 24.53
CA VAL A 8 32.79 -12.58 23.36
C VAL A 8 31.51 -13.34 23.64
N CYS A 9 31.58 -14.52 24.28
CA CYS A 9 30.39 -15.27 24.68
C CYS A 9 29.48 -14.46 25.63
N THR A 10 30.04 -13.78 26.63
CA THR A 10 29.25 -12.92 27.53
C THR A 10 28.60 -11.74 26.81
N LEU A 11 29.27 -11.16 25.81
CA LEU A 11 28.67 -10.11 24.97
C LEU A 11 27.50 -10.65 24.15
N ILE A 12 27.64 -11.83 23.53
CA ILE A 12 26.57 -12.48 22.77
C ILE A 12 25.37 -12.78 23.68
N GLU A 13 25.61 -13.34 24.87
CA GLU A 13 24.55 -13.64 25.84
C GLU A 13 23.79 -12.38 26.24
N LYS A 14 24.50 -11.30 26.61
CA LYS A 14 23.88 -10.01 26.93
C LYS A 14 23.07 -9.46 25.76
N PHE A 15 23.56 -9.62 24.53
CA PHE A 15 22.87 -9.19 23.33
C PHE A 15 21.59 -10.00 23.07
N VAL A 16 21.62 -11.33 23.25
CA VAL A 16 20.44 -12.20 23.12
C VAL A 16 19.38 -11.85 24.16
N VAL A 17 19.77 -11.68 25.42
CA VAL A 17 18.87 -11.25 26.50
C VAL A 17 18.26 -9.88 26.20
N TRP A 18 19.06 -8.95 25.66
CA TRP A 18 18.58 -7.65 25.23
C TRP A 18 17.54 -7.77 24.09
N ILE A 19 17.77 -8.58 23.05
CA ILE A 19 16.78 -8.84 22.00
C ILE A 19 15.48 -9.40 22.60
N TYR A 20 15.60 -10.39 23.48
CA TYR A 20 14.45 -11.04 24.11
C TYR A 20 13.60 -10.06 24.94
N ASN A 21 14.24 -9.19 25.73
CA ASN A 21 13.55 -8.18 26.53
C ASN A 21 12.80 -7.17 25.65
N ASN A 22 13.44 -6.65 24.60
CA ASN A 22 12.78 -5.74 23.65
C ASN A 22 11.65 -6.44 22.88
N TYR A 23 11.79 -7.74 22.58
CA TYR A 23 10.76 -8.54 21.93
C TYR A 23 9.52 -8.68 22.82
N ILE A 24 9.70 -8.94 24.12
CA ILE A 24 8.60 -8.97 25.10
C ILE A 24 7.89 -7.62 25.15
N GLN A 25 8.65 -6.52 25.19
CA GLN A 25 8.14 -5.16 25.32
C GLN A 25 7.56 -4.54 24.02
N PHE A 26 7.52 -5.30 22.91
CA PHE A 26 7.09 -4.82 21.59
C PHE A 26 7.91 -3.65 21.02
N GLU A 27 9.17 -3.52 21.46
CA GLU A 27 10.09 -2.47 21.01
C GLU A 27 10.88 -2.93 19.77
N PHE A 28 10.16 -3.38 18.73
CA PHE A 28 10.76 -3.96 17.53
C PHE A 28 11.71 -3.01 16.80
N ASP A 29 11.44 -1.69 16.85
CA ASP A 29 12.26 -0.63 16.28
C ASP A 29 13.73 -0.74 16.74
N LYS A 30 13.96 -1.09 18.01
CA LYS A 30 15.30 -1.26 18.59
C LYS A 30 15.98 -2.52 18.06
N ILE A 31 15.25 -3.64 17.96
CA ILE A 31 15.75 -4.91 17.44
C ILE A 31 16.21 -4.74 15.98
N TYR A 32 15.40 -4.07 15.15
CA TYR A 32 15.77 -3.80 13.76
C TYR A 32 16.96 -2.85 13.65
N GLY A 33 17.04 -1.82 14.50
CA GLY A 33 18.22 -0.95 14.58
C GLY A 33 19.51 -1.73 14.84
N ALA A 34 19.46 -2.75 15.71
CA ALA A 34 20.59 -3.64 15.95
C ALA A 34 20.96 -4.49 14.71
N PHE A 35 19.97 -4.96 13.93
CA PHE A 35 20.25 -5.65 12.67
C PHE A 35 20.98 -4.77 11.67
N PHE A 36 20.60 -3.49 11.54
CA PHE A 36 21.31 -2.54 10.69
C PHE A 36 22.78 -2.41 11.09
N VAL A 37 23.06 -2.24 12.39
CA VAL A 37 24.44 -2.10 12.90
C VAL A 37 25.25 -3.38 12.67
N ILE A 38 24.68 -4.55 12.97
CA ILE A 38 25.33 -5.85 12.76
C ILE A 38 25.65 -6.05 11.28
N ASN A 39 24.67 -5.83 10.40
CA ASN A 39 24.83 -5.95 8.96
C ASN A 39 25.89 -5.02 8.41
N TYR A 40 25.94 -3.77 8.88
CA TYR A 40 26.96 -2.82 8.49
C TYR A 40 28.37 -3.25 8.93
N MET A 41 28.52 -3.73 10.17
CA MET A 41 29.80 -4.27 10.67
C MET A 41 30.28 -5.48 9.86
N ILE A 42 29.38 -6.40 9.51
CA ILE A 42 29.73 -7.59 8.72
C ILE A 42 30.14 -7.20 7.29
N LEU A 43 29.43 -6.24 6.69
CA LEU A 43 29.76 -5.74 5.37
C LEU A 43 31.17 -5.14 5.38
N PHE A 44 31.49 -4.31 6.37
CA PHE A 44 32.83 -3.73 6.53
C PHE A 44 33.93 -4.78 6.78
N LEU A 45 33.68 -5.78 7.63
CA LEU A 45 34.67 -6.79 8.01
C LEU A 45 34.94 -7.84 6.92
N PHE A 46 33.98 -8.10 6.04
CA PHE A 46 34.05 -9.21 5.08
C PHE A 46 33.87 -8.79 3.61
N ILE A 47 34.09 -7.51 3.28
CA ILE A 47 33.98 -6.95 1.91
C ILE A 47 34.84 -7.74 0.90
N ASN A 48 36.04 -8.18 1.29
CA ASN A 48 37.01 -8.81 0.37
C ASN A 48 37.37 -10.27 0.69
N SER A 49 36.74 -10.89 1.69
CA SER A 49 37.08 -12.27 2.06
C SER A 49 36.19 -13.28 1.30
N ASN A 50 36.77 -13.96 0.32
CA ASN A 50 36.12 -15.04 -0.43
C ASN A 50 36.31 -16.43 0.18
N SER A 51 36.71 -16.51 1.45
CA SER A 51 36.89 -17.78 2.15
C SER A 51 35.55 -18.47 2.43
N ILE A 52 35.55 -19.80 2.43
CA ILE A 52 34.37 -20.62 2.77
C ILE A 52 33.83 -20.22 4.14
N VAL A 53 34.71 -19.99 5.12
CA VAL A 53 34.34 -19.53 6.48
C VAL A 53 33.56 -18.22 6.44
N SER A 54 33.98 -17.24 5.64
CA SER A 54 33.25 -15.97 5.49
C SER A 54 31.85 -16.19 4.88
N ARG A 55 31.76 -17.03 3.84
CA ARG A 55 30.48 -17.38 3.20
C ARG A 55 29.53 -18.08 4.18
N THR A 56 30.02 -19.01 4.99
CA THR A 56 29.23 -19.69 6.03
C THR A 56 28.71 -18.72 7.09
N ILE A 57 29.56 -17.79 7.55
CA ILE A 57 29.14 -16.75 8.52
C ILE A 57 28.03 -15.88 7.91
N LYS A 58 28.25 -15.35 6.70
CA LYS A 58 27.27 -14.52 5.97
C LYS A 58 25.93 -15.25 5.79
N GLY A 59 25.96 -16.51 5.35
CA GLY A 59 24.77 -17.34 5.18
C GLY A 59 24.02 -17.59 6.49
N SER A 60 24.74 -17.95 7.57
CA SER A 60 24.13 -18.18 8.88
C SER A 60 23.42 -16.95 9.44
N LEU A 61 23.98 -15.76 9.22
CA LEU A 61 23.38 -14.49 9.63
C LEU A 61 22.10 -14.17 8.85
N CYS A 62 22.09 -14.40 7.54
CA CYS A 62 20.88 -14.24 6.73
C CYS A 62 19.75 -15.14 7.24
N VAL A 63 20.06 -16.40 7.59
CA VAL A 63 19.08 -17.35 8.15
C VAL A 63 18.56 -16.86 9.51
N ILE A 64 19.44 -16.45 10.43
CA ILE A 64 19.05 -15.93 11.75
C ILE A 64 18.12 -14.72 11.61
N GLN A 65 18.43 -13.80 10.70
CA GLN A 65 17.61 -12.60 10.46
C GLN A 65 16.25 -12.95 9.86
N ALA A 66 16.20 -13.86 8.89
CA ALA A 66 14.96 -14.34 8.31
C ALA A 66 14.07 -15.01 9.37
N SER A 67 14.64 -15.87 10.23
CA SER A 67 13.92 -16.51 11.34
C SER A 67 13.35 -15.49 12.33
N LEU A 68 14.14 -14.47 12.72
CA LEU A 68 13.68 -13.41 13.62
C LEU A 68 12.57 -12.55 13.00
N LEU A 69 12.66 -12.25 11.70
CA LEU A 69 11.59 -11.53 10.99
C LEU A 69 10.28 -12.32 10.99
N ILE A 70 10.34 -13.64 10.79
CA ILE A 70 9.15 -14.50 10.83
C ILE A 70 8.56 -14.55 12.25
N LEU A 71 9.40 -14.67 13.29
CA LEU A 71 8.95 -14.69 14.69
C LEU A 71 8.31 -13.37 15.13
N ILE A 72 8.85 -12.24 14.68
CA ILE A 72 8.27 -10.92 14.96
C ILE A 72 6.95 -10.75 14.19
N LEU A 73 6.88 -11.16 12.92
CA LEU A 73 5.63 -11.14 12.15
C LEU A 73 4.54 -11.95 12.86
N TYR A 74 4.85 -13.18 13.27
CA TYR A 74 3.92 -14.04 13.98
C TYR A 74 3.37 -13.35 15.23
N LYS A 75 4.25 -12.72 16.04
CA LYS A 75 3.81 -11.99 17.24
C LYS A 75 2.93 -10.78 16.93
N ILE A 76 3.23 -10.03 15.86
CA ILE A 76 2.39 -8.91 15.42
C ILE A 76 1.00 -9.41 15.01
N LEU A 77 0.92 -10.54 14.30
CA LEU A 77 -0.33 -11.11 13.80
C LEU A 77 -1.20 -11.69 14.91
N VAL A 78 -0.62 -12.42 15.88
CA VAL A 78 -1.37 -13.01 17.01
C VAL A 78 -1.97 -11.92 17.89
N ASN A 79 -1.22 -10.85 18.15
CA ASN A 79 -1.68 -9.77 19.03
C ASN A 79 -2.38 -8.62 18.28
N LYS A 80 -2.80 -8.87 17.03
CA LYS A 80 -3.47 -7.86 16.20
C LYS A 80 -4.66 -7.18 16.89
N ASN A 81 -5.44 -7.94 17.66
CA ASN A 81 -6.63 -7.43 18.36
C ASN A 81 -6.28 -6.59 19.60
N GLU A 82 -5.12 -6.82 20.22
CA GLU A 82 -4.63 -6.04 21.36
C GLU A 82 -4.05 -4.70 20.91
N PHE A 83 -3.50 -4.65 19.70
CA PHE A 83 -2.99 -3.42 19.13
C PHE A 83 -4.12 -2.53 18.59
N LYS A 84 -4.21 -1.30 19.10
CA LYS A 84 -4.92 -0.23 18.38
C LYS A 84 -4.38 -0.16 16.94
N LEU A 85 -5.25 0.02 15.95
CA LEU A 85 -4.91 0.00 14.51
C LEU A 85 -3.64 0.80 14.17
N ARG A 86 -3.47 1.98 14.75
CA ARG A 86 -2.29 2.84 14.54
C ARG A 86 -0.98 2.15 14.94
N LYS A 87 -0.95 1.44 16.06
CA LYS A 87 0.23 0.70 16.51
C LYS A 87 0.48 -0.51 15.62
N TYR A 88 -0.57 -1.24 15.27
CA TYR A 88 -0.48 -2.37 14.33
C TYR A 88 0.13 -1.95 12.99
N LEU A 89 -0.40 -0.89 12.36
CA LEU A 89 0.11 -0.38 11.08
C LEU A 89 1.56 0.09 11.21
N LYS A 90 1.92 0.77 12.30
CA LYS A 90 3.32 1.17 12.56
C LYS A 90 4.23 -0.05 12.62
N HIS A 91 3.89 -1.08 13.40
CA HIS A 91 4.71 -2.28 13.52
C HIS A 91 4.82 -3.05 12.20
N MET A 92 3.75 -3.14 11.42
CA MET A 92 3.78 -3.77 10.10
C MET A 92 4.62 -2.98 9.08
N ALA A 93 4.58 -1.64 9.11
CA ALA A 93 5.42 -0.80 8.25
C ALA A 93 6.91 -0.94 8.60
N ILE A 94 7.24 -1.03 9.89
CA ILE A 94 8.62 -1.19 10.34
C ILE A 94 9.12 -2.60 10.05
N TRP A 95 8.29 -3.63 10.29
CA TRP A 95 8.59 -5.00 9.91
C TRP A 95 8.81 -5.12 8.40
N SER A 96 7.95 -4.51 7.59
CA SER A 96 8.07 -4.62 6.14
C SER A 96 9.33 -3.94 5.62
N GLY A 97 9.70 -2.79 6.19
CA GLY A 97 10.96 -2.10 5.88
C GLY A 97 12.19 -2.91 6.31
N ALA A 98 12.15 -3.53 7.50
CA ALA A 98 13.22 -4.41 7.96
C ALA A 98 13.37 -5.65 7.08
N ALA A 99 12.26 -6.26 6.66
CA ALA A 99 12.27 -7.37 5.72
C ALA A 99 12.85 -6.97 4.35
N LEU A 100 12.53 -5.77 3.84
CA LEU A 100 13.13 -5.25 2.61
C LEU A 100 14.65 -5.07 2.76
N PHE A 101 15.11 -4.57 3.89
CA PHE A 101 16.54 -4.43 4.16
C PHE A 101 17.25 -5.79 4.22
N VAL A 102 16.68 -6.77 4.93
CA VAL A 102 17.25 -8.11 5.03
C VAL A 102 17.29 -8.82 3.67
N THR A 103 16.30 -8.60 2.80
CA THR A 103 16.30 -9.19 1.45
C THR A 103 17.35 -8.57 0.54
N VAL A 104 17.49 -7.24 0.54
CA VAL A 104 18.59 -6.55 -0.17
C VAL A 104 19.95 -7.02 0.34
N PHE A 105 20.12 -7.11 1.66
CA PHE A 105 21.34 -7.63 2.26
C PHE A 105 21.61 -9.07 1.82
N SER A 106 20.61 -9.94 1.87
CA SER A 106 20.73 -11.34 1.43
C SER A 106 21.12 -11.45 -0.04
N ILE A 107 20.60 -10.59 -0.92
CA ILE A 107 21.00 -10.53 -2.34
C ILE A 107 22.49 -10.25 -2.46
N ILE A 108 22.99 -9.19 -1.78
CA ILE A 108 24.40 -8.79 -1.83
C ILE A 108 25.33 -9.93 -1.39
N PHE A 109 24.96 -10.71 -0.38
CA PHE A 109 25.81 -11.78 0.15
C PHE A 109 25.66 -13.13 -0.54
N LEU A 110 24.52 -13.41 -1.18
CA LEU A 110 24.24 -14.70 -1.82
C LEU A 110 24.46 -14.68 -3.34
N ILE A 111 24.67 -13.51 -3.95
CA ILE A 111 24.87 -13.35 -5.40
C ILE A 111 26.03 -14.22 -5.93
N ASP A 112 27.10 -14.37 -5.15
CA ASP A 112 28.30 -15.13 -5.51
C ASP A 112 28.23 -16.63 -5.13
N ILE A 113 27.17 -17.06 -4.43
CA ILE A 113 27.08 -18.41 -3.86
C ILE A 113 26.13 -19.28 -4.68
N VAL A 114 24.91 -18.80 -4.98
CA VAL A 114 23.93 -19.57 -5.75
C VAL A 114 23.13 -18.64 -6.68
N PRO A 115 23.47 -18.57 -7.99
CA PRO A 115 22.85 -17.65 -8.94
C PRO A 115 21.33 -17.83 -9.07
N THR A 116 20.83 -19.06 -8.92
CA THR A 116 19.39 -19.35 -8.97
C THR A 116 18.63 -18.79 -7.78
N ILE A 117 19.22 -18.75 -6.58
CA ILE A 117 18.60 -18.15 -5.38
C ILE A 117 18.50 -16.64 -5.52
N ASN A 118 19.46 -16.00 -6.19
CA ASN A 118 19.45 -14.55 -6.42
C ASN A 118 18.19 -14.10 -7.18
N ILE A 119 17.77 -14.82 -8.23
CA ILE A 119 16.55 -14.51 -8.98
C ILE A 119 15.32 -14.52 -8.07
N TRP A 120 15.19 -15.54 -7.21
CA TRP A 120 14.07 -15.63 -6.26
C TRP A 120 14.09 -14.51 -5.21
N LEU A 121 15.28 -14.15 -4.71
CA LEU A 121 15.43 -13.04 -3.77
C LEU A 121 15.09 -11.69 -4.39
N GLN A 122 15.39 -11.48 -5.67
CA GLN A 122 14.98 -10.27 -6.41
C GLN A 122 13.45 -10.17 -6.51
N TYR A 123 12.76 -11.26 -6.86
CA TYR A 123 11.29 -11.27 -6.84
C TYR A 123 10.72 -10.98 -5.45
N LEU A 124 11.32 -11.56 -4.41
CA LEU A 124 10.90 -11.33 -3.04
C LEU A 124 11.14 -9.87 -2.61
N MET A 125 12.25 -9.25 -3.04
CA MET A 125 12.51 -7.82 -2.87
C MET A 125 11.40 -6.98 -3.51
N TYR A 126 10.98 -7.27 -4.75
CA TYR A 126 9.91 -6.52 -5.41
C TYR A 126 8.58 -6.62 -4.66
N ILE A 127 8.18 -7.83 -4.27
CA ILE A 127 6.98 -8.04 -3.45
C ILE A 127 7.08 -7.21 -2.16
N GLN A 128 8.24 -7.24 -1.52
CA GLN A 128 8.46 -6.52 -0.27
C GLN A 128 8.41 -5.00 -0.44
N VAL A 129 8.87 -4.45 -1.57
CA VAL A 129 8.70 -3.02 -1.90
C VAL A 129 7.21 -2.64 -1.91
N PHE A 130 6.36 -3.43 -2.56
CA PHE A 130 4.91 -3.17 -2.56
C PHE A 130 4.31 -3.25 -1.16
N VAL A 131 4.75 -4.21 -0.34
CA VAL A 131 4.29 -4.35 1.05
C VAL A 131 4.71 -3.13 1.90
N VAL A 132 5.94 -2.64 1.73
CA VAL A 132 6.43 -1.41 2.40
C VAL A 132 5.59 -0.21 1.99
N LEU A 133 5.44 0.02 0.68
CA LEU A 133 4.66 1.14 0.15
C LEU A 133 3.23 1.11 0.70
N TYR A 134 2.60 -0.06 0.70
CA TYR A 134 1.25 -0.26 1.23
C TYR A 134 1.14 0.13 2.72
N TYR A 135 1.98 -0.41 3.60
CA TYR A 135 1.87 -0.13 5.04
C TYR A 135 2.31 1.29 5.40
N CYS A 136 3.30 1.86 4.72
CA CYS A 136 3.70 3.26 4.87
C CYS A 136 2.56 4.20 4.47
N TYR A 137 1.95 3.94 3.32
CA TYR A 137 0.80 4.68 2.83
C TYR A 137 -0.38 4.64 3.82
N ARG A 138 -0.75 3.45 4.31
CA ARG A 138 -1.82 3.30 5.30
C ARG A 138 -1.48 3.99 6.63
N CYS A 139 -0.22 4.02 7.04
CA CYS A 139 0.22 4.80 8.20
C CYS A 139 0.02 6.30 7.99
N ILE A 140 0.31 6.82 6.79
CA ILE A 140 0.11 8.23 6.43
C ILE A 140 -1.38 8.55 6.45
N ILE A 141 -2.20 7.77 5.74
CA ILE A 141 -3.66 7.95 5.71
C ILE A 141 -4.23 7.97 7.13
N ASN A 142 -3.96 6.93 7.94
CA ASN A 142 -4.51 6.85 9.29
C ASN A 142 -3.99 7.96 10.24
N ARG A 143 -2.83 8.57 9.94
CA ARG A 143 -2.29 9.68 10.73
C ARG A 143 -2.95 11.00 10.38
N PHE A 144 -3.13 11.29 9.09
CA PHE A 144 -3.51 12.61 8.59
C PHE A 144 -4.97 12.70 8.13
N ILE A 145 -5.59 11.58 7.78
CA ILE A 145 -6.95 11.50 7.24
C ILE A 145 -7.84 10.86 8.31
N ARG A 146 -8.61 11.70 9.00
CA ARG A 146 -9.52 11.28 10.07
C ARG A 146 -10.94 11.79 9.90
N HIS A 147 -11.13 12.83 9.10
CA HIS A 147 -12.39 13.49 8.87
C HIS A 147 -12.84 13.29 7.43
N TRP A 148 -14.15 13.28 7.21
CA TRP A 148 -14.74 13.13 5.89
C TRP A 148 -14.17 14.13 4.87
N ILE A 149 -13.89 15.37 5.26
CA ILE A 149 -13.28 16.38 4.37
C ILE A 149 -11.91 15.91 3.86
N SER A 150 -11.06 15.42 4.76
CA SER A 150 -9.74 14.91 4.39
C SER A 150 -9.85 13.67 3.51
N TYR A 151 -10.82 12.79 3.77
CA TYR A 151 -11.10 11.63 2.91
C TYR A 151 -11.57 12.06 1.52
N SER A 152 -12.45 13.06 1.43
CA SER A 152 -12.91 13.59 0.15
C SER A 152 -11.76 14.18 -0.66
N ILE A 153 -10.91 15.02 -0.06
CA ILE A 153 -9.72 15.59 -0.73
C ILE A 153 -8.80 14.46 -1.21
N TYR A 154 -8.55 13.48 -0.36
CA TYR A 154 -7.71 12.34 -0.69
C TYR A 154 -8.25 11.53 -1.87
N PHE A 155 -9.55 11.24 -1.88
CA PHE A 155 -10.20 10.56 -2.98
C PHE A 155 -10.19 11.40 -4.26
N PHE A 156 -10.33 12.74 -4.20
CA PHE A 156 -10.18 13.63 -5.37
C PHE A 156 -8.77 13.60 -5.98
N ILE A 157 -7.75 13.22 -5.21
CA ILE A 157 -6.35 13.14 -5.69
C ILE A 157 -6.01 11.71 -6.17
N LEU A 158 -6.91 10.74 -5.94
CA LEU A 158 -6.65 9.32 -6.22
C LEU A 158 -6.27 8.99 -7.67
N PRO A 159 -6.81 9.65 -8.72
CA PRO A 159 -6.35 9.43 -10.10
C PRO A 159 -4.91 9.85 -10.33
N VAL A 160 -4.47 10.93 -9.68
CA VAL A 160 -3.07 11.39 -9.77
C VAL A 160 -2.14 10.37 -9.12
N ILE A 161 -2.55 9.82 -7.96
CA ILE A 161 -1.83 8.74 -7.30
C ILE A 161 -1.80 7.49 -8.19
N SER A 162 -2.93 7.13 -8.80
CA SER A 162 -3.05 5.95 -9.66
C SER A 162 -2.21 6.07 -10.93
N LEU A 163 -2.17 7.27 -11.53
CA LEU A 163 -1.31 7.57 -12.67
C LEU A 163 0.16 7.39 -12.29
N PHE A 164 0.57 7.96 -11.16
CA PHE A 164 1.95 7.84 -10.67
C PHE A 164 2.33 6.37 -10.43
N VAL A 165 1.46 5.61 -9.77
CA VAL A 165 1.66 4.17 -9.55
C VAL A 165 1.74 3.40 -10.86
N TRP A 166 0.86 3.68 -11.83
CA TRP A 166 0.91 3.03 -13.13
C TRP A 166 2.18 3.37 -13.90
N VAL A 167 2.61 4.63 -13.91
CA VAL A 167 3.85 5.03 -14.58
C VAL A 167 5.04 4.27 -14.03
N LEU A 168 5.13 4.12 -12.69
CA LEU A 168 6.18 3.33 -12.07
C LEU A 168 6.13 1.85 -12.46
N ILE A 169 4.95 1.24 -12.42
CA ILE A 169 4.76 -0.18 -12.76
C ILE A 169 5.00 -0.41 -14.26
N GLY A 170 4.43 0.43 -15.11
CA GLY A 170 4.46 0.35 -16.57
C GLY A 170 5.86 0.59 -17.13
N ASP A 171 6.61 1.58 -16.61
CA ASP A 171 8.01 1.80 -17.00
C ASP A 171 8.90 0.64 -16.56
N SER A 172 8.72 0.14 -15.32
CA SER A 172 9.44 -1.04 -14.84
C SER A 172 9.15 -2.27 -15.69
N ALA A 173 7.88 -2.54 -15.99
CA ALA A 173 7.46 -3.67 -16.80
C ALA A 173 7.94 -3.56 -18.25
N SER A 174 7.92 -2.35 -18.83
CA SER A 174 8.43 -2.10 -20.18
C SER A 174 9.93 -2.40 -20.27
N ARG A 175 10.72 -1.94 -19.30
CA ARG A 175 12.18 -2.17 -19.28
C ARG A 175 12.56 -3.62 -19.01
N ILE A 176 11.82 -4.32 -18.16
CA ILE A 176 12.14 -5.68 -17.74
C ILE A 176 11.63 -6.72 -18.76
N PHE A 177 10.39 -6.57 -19.22
CA PHE A 177 9.72 -7.55 -20.08
C PHE A 177 9.70 -7.16 -21.57
N GLY A 178 10.27 -6.01 -21.93
CA GLY A 178 10.30 -5.53 -23.31
C GLY A 178 8.91 -5.20 -23.85
N MET A 179 8.01 -4.69 -23.00
CA MET A 179 6.61 -4.40 -23.35
C MET A 179 6.31 -2.89 -23.41
N PRO A 180 6.78 -2.17 -24.46
CA PRO A 180 6.61 -0.71 -24.56
C PRO A 180 5.16 -0.26 -24.74
N ILE A 181 4.26 -1.17 -25.12
CA ILE A 181 2.83 -0.88 -25.24
C ILE A 181 2.22 -0.43 -23.90
N LEU A 182 2.77 -0.89 -22.77
CA LEU A 182 2.33 -0.53 -21.42
C LEU A 182 2.56 0.96 -21.07
N THR A 183 3.50 1.61 -21.77
CA THR A 183 3.79 3.04 -21.61
C THR A 183 3.06 3.93 -22.62
N SER A 184 2.25 3.36 -23.52
CA SER A 184 1.45 4.15 -24.45
C SER A 184 0.44 5.03 -23.70
N SER A 185 0.20 6.25 -24.19
CA SER A 185 -0.72 7.22 -23.57
C SER A 185 -2.14 6.66 -23.42
N ILE A 186 -2.59 5.87 -24.40
CA ILE A 186 -3.90 5.22 -24.41
C ILE A 186 -4.01 4.21 -23.26
N ILE A 187 -3.07 3.27 -23.15
CA ILE A 187 -3.10 2.25 -22.09
C ILE A 187 -2.91 2.89 -20.71
N MET A 188 -2.04 3.90 -20.61
CA MET A 188 -1.83 4.67 -19.39
C MET A 188 -3.13 5.32 -18.88
N GLY A 189 -3.93 5.90 -19.78
CA GLY A 189 -5.24 6.46 -19.42
C GLY A 189 -6.20 5.40 -18.86
N TYR A 190 -6.41 4.29 -19.57
CA TYR A 190 -7.30 3.22 -19.13
C TYR A 190 -6.85 2.58 -17.82
N MET A 191 -5.55 2.31 -17.67
CA MET A 191 -5.02 1.68 -16.47
C MET A 191 -5.06 2.61 -15.26
N THR A 192 -4.90 3.92 -15.46
CA THR A 192 -5.13 4.92 -14.42
C THR A 192 -6.57 4.87 -13.92
N ILE A 193 -7.57 4.77 -14.80
CA ILE A 193 -8.97 4.59 -14.41
C ILE A 193 -9.14 3.32 -13.58
N ILE A 194 -8.69 2.19 -14.10
CA ILE A 194 -8.87 0.88 -13.46
C ILE A 194 -8.23 0.90 -12.06
N LEU A 195 -7.00 1.40 -11.95
CA LEU A 195 -6.31 1.53 -10.67
C LEU A 195 -7.01 2.50 -9.73
N THR A 196 -7.55 3.61 -10.22
CA THR A 196 -8.32 4.55 -9.39
C THR A 196 -9.52 3.83 -8.77
N ILE A 197 -10.30 3.11 -9.59
CA ILE A 197 -11.47 2.37 -9.11
C ILE A 197 -11.06 1.30 -8.09
N LEU A 198 -9.98 0.55 -8.38
CA LEU A 198 -9.48 -0.50 -7.50
C LEU A 198 -9.00 0.07 -6.16
N ILE A 199 -8.15 1.10 -6.17
CA ILE A 199 -7.63 1.73 -4.95
C ILE A 199 -8.77 2.36 -4.15
N PHE A 200 -9.72 3.03 -4.82
CA PHE A 200 -10.87 3.66 -4.16
C PHE A 200 -11.70 2.63 -3.38
N ASN A 201 -12.05 1.52 -4.04
CA ASN A 201 -12.83 0.45 -3.42
C ASN A 201 -12.04 -0.32 -2.35
N LEU A 202 -10.74 -0.51 -2.56
CA LEU A 202 -9.87 -1.16 -1.58
C LEU A 202 -9.78 -0.37 -0.28
N GLU A 203 -9.65 0.96 -0.37
CA GLU A 203 -9.60 1.84 0.80
C GLU A 203 -10.91 1.82 1.60
N ILE A 204 -12.04 1.77 0.91
CA ILE A 204 -13.36 1.61 1.53
C ILE A 204 -13.47 0.25 2.20
N TYR A 205 -13.09 -0.83 1.50
CA TYR A 205 -13.16 -2.18 2.03
C TYR A 205 -12.30 -2.37 3.28
N TRP A 206 -11.12 -1.75 3.31
CA TRP A 206 -10.20 -1.80 4.44
C TRP A 206 -10.39 -0.66 5.44
N ALA A 207 -11.44 0.17 5.30
CA ALA A 207 -11.71 1.23 6.27
C ALA A 207 -12.02 0.61 7.66
N PRO A 208 -11.30 1.02 8.71
CA PRO A 208 -11.55 0.50 10.05
C PRO A 208 -12.90 1.01 10.56
N LYS A 209 -13.54 0.22 11.43
CA LYS A 209 -14.92 0.49 11.90
C LYS A 209 -15.09 1.89 12.48
N GLU A 210 -14.07 2.37 13.18
CA GLU A 210 -14.09 3.65 13.90
C GLU A 210 -14.23 4.86 12.98
N VAL A 211 -13.80 4.76 11.71
CA VAL A 211 -13.85 5.87 10.74
C VAL A 211 -14.78 5.58 9.56
N ARG A 212 -15.48 4.44 9.57
CA ARG A 212 -16.32 4.03 8.43
C ARG A 212 -17.43 5.04 8.12
N ASN A 213 -18.01 5.67 9.15
CA ASN A 213 -19.01 6.73 8.97
C ASN A 213 -18.42 7.94 8.22
N GLU A 214 -17.20 8.35 8.55
CA GLU A 214 -16.49 9.44 7.87
C GLU A 214 -16.22 9.10 6.40
N VAL A 215 -15.78 7.86 6.14
CA VAL A 215 -15.58 7.35 4.77
C VAL A 215 -16.89 7.34 4.00
N LYS A 216 -18.00 6.89 4.62
CA LYS A 216 -19.34 6.87 4.02
C LYS A 216 -19.78 8.27 3.58
N VAL A 217 -19.64 9.27 4.45
CA VAL A 217 -19.94 10.68 4.12
C VAL A 217 -19.07 11.16 2.96
N ALA A 218 -17.76 10.86 2.98
CA ALA A 218 -16.86 11.27 1.90
C ALA A 218 -17.21 10.63 0.55
N VAL A 219 -17.59 9.35 0.53
CA VAL A 219 -18.04 8.64 -0.68
C VAL A 219 -19.34 9.24 -1.20
N TYR A 220 -20.31 9.54 -0.33
CA TYR A 220 -21.55 10.20 -0.71
C TYR A 220 -21.33 11.60 -1.25
N LEU A 221 -20.39 12.36 -0.69
CA LEU A 221 -20.02 13.66 -1.23
C LEU A 221 -19.44 13.53 -2.63
N ILE A 222 -18.55 12.57 -2.87
CA ILE A 222 -17.97 12.32 -4.19
C ILE A 222 -19.05 11.91 -5.18
N LEU A 223 -19.94 11.01 -4.78
CA LEU A 223 -21.08 10.63 -5.61
C LEU A 223 -21.95 11.84 -5.96
N ALA A 224 -22.27 12.69 -4.99
CA ALA A 224 -23.03 13.93 -5.18
C ALA A 224 -22.32 14.92 -6.10
N VAL A 225 -21.01 15.15 -5.89
CA VAL A 225 -20.22 16.06 -6.72
C VAL A 225 -20.15 15.55 -8.16
N TYR A 226 -19.77 14.28 -8.37
CA TYR A 226 -19.60 13.77 -9.72
C TYR A 226 -20.93 13.48 -10.44
N SER A 227 -22.02 13.20 -9.72
CA SER A 227 -23.36 13.20 -10.34
C SER A 227 -23.78 14.61 -10.75
N THR A 228 -23.46 15.63 -9.95
CA THR A 228 -23.70 17.03 -10.32
C THR A 228 -22.82 17.46 -11.51
N VAL A 229 -21.56 17.01 -11.56
CA VAL A 229 -20.67 17.24 -12.72
C VAL A 229 -21.14 16.47 -13.96
N SER A 230 -21.78 15.30 -13.81
CA SER A 230 -22.42 14.63 -14.95
C SER A 230 -23.62 15.42 -15.49
N TYR A 231 -24.30 16.18 -14.63
CA TYR A 231 -25.26 17.21 -15.07
C TYR A 231 -24.57 18.33 -15.86
N CYS A 232 -23.29 18.59 -15.61
CA CYS A 232 -22.47 19.54 -16.38
C CYS A 232 -22.09 19.03 -17.79
N PHE A 233 -22.50 17.82 -18.22
CA PHE A 233 -22.51 17.51 -19.65
C PHE A 233 -23.39 18.49 -20.44
N PHE A 234 -24.44 19.04 -19.83
CA PHE A 234 -25.21 20.15 -20.42
C PHE A 234 -24.44 21.48 -20.45
N ILE A 235 -23.43 21.65 -19.59
CA ILE A 235 -22.57 22.83 -19.56
C ILE A 235 -21.50 22.76 -20.65
N SER A 236 -21.20 21.60 -21.25
CA SER A 236 -20.23 21.52 -22.36
C SER A 236 -20.64 22.43 -23.52
N ASP A 237 -21.94 22.45 -23.87
CA ASP A 237 -22.52 23.38 -24.84
C ASP A 237 -22.33 24.83 -24.42
N TYR A 238 -22.53 25.14 -23.14
CA TYR A 238 -22.43 26.50 -22.58
C TYR A 238 -20.98 27.00 -22.44
N LEU A 239 -20.01 26.12 -22.16
CA LEU A 239 -18.57 26.43 -22.05
C LEU A 239 -17.89 26.46 -23.41
N SER A 240 -18.37 25.68 -24.38
CA SER A 240 -17.77 25.60 -25.71
C SER A 240 -17.76 26.95 -26.43
N GLU A 241 -18.80 27.77 -26.26
CA GLU A 241 -18.93 29.10 -26.88
C GLU A 241 -17.91 30.13 -26.34
N PRO A 242 -17.82 30.39 -25.02
CA PRO A 242 -16.82 31.31 -24.48
C PRO A 242 -15.38 30.83 -24.73
N ILE A 243 -15.11 29.52 -24.66
CA ILE A 243 -13.78 28.98 -24.98
C ILE A 243 -13.47 29.14 -26.47
N TYR A 244 -14.43 28.88 -27.36
CA TYR A 244 -14.27 29.10 -28.80
C TYR A 244 -13.97 30.56 -29.11
N ASN A 245 -14.73 31.50 -28.54
CA ASN A 245 -14.52 32.93 -28.73
C ASN A 245 -13.18 33.40 -28.18
N PHE A 246 -12.72 32.85 -27.05
CA PHE A 246 -11.42 33.14 -26.47
C PHE A 246 -10.26 32.61 -27.34
N LEU A 247 -10.41 31.41 -27.92
CA LEU A 247 -9.40 30.77 -28.76
C LEU A 247 -9.45 31.20 -30.23
N GLN A 248 -10.52 31.86 -30.67
CA GLN A 248 -10.72 32.33 -32.04
C GLN A 248 -9.54 33.15 -32.60
N PRO A 249 -8.89 34.06 -31.84
CA PRO A 249 -7.71 34.80 -32.32
C PRO A 249 -6.52 33.89 -32.69
N TYR A 250 -6.40 32.74 -32.03
CA TYR A 250 -5.32 31.75 -32.21
C TYR A 250 -5.68 30.64 -33.21
N SER A 251 -6.84 30.73 -33.86
CA SER A 251 -7.38 29.69 -34.75
C SER A 251 -6.40 29.25 -35.84
N LYS A 252 -5.61 30.16 -36.42
CA LYS A 252 -4.62 29.83 -37.45
C LYS A 252 -3.47 28.94 -36.95
N GLU A 253 -3.06 29.11 -35.70
CA GLU A 253 -2.02 28.29 -35.07
C GLU A 253 -2.57 26.93 -34.67
N ILE A 254 -3.77 26.89 -34.11
CA ILE A 254 -4.45 25.65 -33.73
C ILE A 254 -4.76 24.78 -34.96
N ILE A 255 -5.20 25.37 -36.07
CA ILE A 255 -5.42 24.65 -37.34
C ILE A 255 -4.11 24.07 -37.88
N LYS A 256 -2.97 24.73 -37.68
CA LYS A 256 -1.66 24.21 -38.10
C LYS A 256 -1.26 22.96 -37.33
N GLU A 257 -1.56 22.88 -36.03
CA GLU A 257 -1.19 21.74 -35.21
C GLU A 257 -2.21 20.60 -35.25
N VAL A 258 -3.51 20.93 -35.19
CA VAL A 258 -4.59 19.94 -34.99
C VAL A 258 -5.44 19.75 -36.26
N GLY A 259 -5.19 20.53 -37.30
CA GLY A 259 -5.80 20.40 -38.63
C GLY A 259 -7.20 20.99 -38.76
N LYS A 260 -7.94 21.21 -37.66
CA LYS A 260 -9.30 21.75 -37.65
C LYS A 260 -9.52 22.59 -36.39
N PHE A 261 -10.32 23.64 -36.50
CA PHE A 261 -10.77 24.43 -35.35
C PHE A 261 -12.27 24.69 -35.49
N SER A 262 -13.07 24.09 -34.62
CA SER A 262 -14.51 24.28 -34.58
C SER A 262 -14.99 24.27 -33.13
N LYS A 263 -16.15 24.90 -32.89
CA LYS A 263 -16.81 24.85 -31.59
C LYS A 263 -17.12 23.42 -31.15
N GLU A 264 -17.48 22.56 -32.11
CA GLU A 264 -17.77 21.15 -31.87
C GLU A 264 -16.53 20.36 -31.45
N MET A 265 -15.35 20.70 -31.97
CA MET A 265 -14.08 20.13 -31.51
C MET A 265 -13.82 20.48 -30.04
N ILE A 266 -14.00 21.76 -29.67
CA ILE A 266 -13.82 22.23 -28.29
C ILE A 266 -14.82 21.54 -27.36
N ARG A 267 -16.10 21.48 -27.77
CA ARG A 267 -17.14 20.76 -27.05
C ARG A 267 -16.78 19.30 -26.84
N ASN A 268 -16.35 18.59 -27.88
CA ASN A 268 -15.94 17.19 -27.79
C ASN A 268 -14.75 17.01 -26.83
N GLY A 269 -13.77 17.91 -26.85
CA GLY A 269 -12.65 17.90 -25.90
C GLY A 269 -13.09 18.13 -24.45
N ILE A 270 -14.01 19.07 -24.21
CA ILE A 270 -14.61 19.30 -22.88
C ILE A 270 -15.40 18.08 -22.43
N GLU A 271 -16.26 17.53 -23.28
CA GLU A 271 -17.02 16.31 -22.98
C GLU A 271 -16.10 15.12 -22.68
N GLU A 272 -15.01 14.98 -23.43
CA GLU A 272 -14.01 13.95 -23.20
C GLU A 272 -13.35 14.13 -21.83
N ILE A 273 -12.86 15.33 -21.50
CA ILE A 273 -12.29 15.63 -20.17
C ILE A 273 -13.30 15.34 -19.06
N ILE A 274 -14.55 15.77 -19.21
CA ILE A 274 -15.62 15.51 -18.22
C ILE A 274 -15.87 14.01 -18.10
N LYS A 275 -16.00 13.26 -19.21
CA LYS A 275 -16.17 11.79 -19.20
C LYS A 275 -15.04 11.11 -18.45
N TRP A 276 -13.79 11.43 -18.81
CA TRP A 276 -12.61 10.81 -18.21
C TRP A 276 -12.44 11.17 -16.73
N THR A 277 -12.91 12.34 -16.30
CA THR A 277 -12.85 12.77 -14.90
C THR A 277 -14.05 12.36 -14.07
N THR A 278 -15.23 12.10 -14.64
CA THR A 278 -16.44 11.71 -13.89
C THR A 278 -16.63 10.20 -13.79
N ILE A 279 -16.42 9.46 -14.88
CA ILE A 279 -16.73 8.03 -14.96
C ILE A 279 -15.99 7.21 -13.89
N PRO A 280 -14.66 7.37 -13.66
CA PRO A 280 -13.95 6.57 -12.67
C PRO A 280 -14.50 6.77 -11.26
N TYR A 281 -14.91 7.99 -10.94
CA TYR A 281 -15.44 8.34 -9.63
C TYR A 281 -16.88 7.92 -9.44
N LEU A 282 -17.73 8.03 -10.47
CA LEU A 282 -19.10 7.54 -10.41
C LEU A 282 -19.11 6.02 -10.24
N VAL A 283 -18.35 5.30 -11.06
CA VAL A 283 -18.22 3.84 -10.95
C VAL A 283 -17.62 3.47 -9.60
N GLY A 284 -16.49 4.10 -9.23
CA GLY A 284 -15.82 3.87 -7.95
C GLY A 284 -16.73 4.13 -6.73
N ALA A 285 -17.44 5.25 -6.71
CA ALA A 285 -18.34 5.64 -5.62
C ALA A 285 -19.57 4.75 -5.52
N VAL A 286 -20.18 4.36 -6.65
CA VAL A 286 -21.32 3.42 -6.66
C VAL A 286 -20.91 2.07 -6.09
N PHE A 287 -19.81 1.48 -6.56
CA PHE A 287 -19.29 0.23 -6.00
C PHE A 287 -18.82 0.38 -4.54
N GLY A 288 -18.30 1.56 -4.18
CA GLY A 288 -17.93 1.91 -2.82
C GLY A 288 -19.14 1.91 -1.88
N CYS A 289 -20.26 2.48 -2.30
CA CYS A 289 -21.52 2.44 -1.57
C CYS A 289 -22.01 1.01 -1.35
N PHE A 290 -21.98 0.16 -2.39
CA PHE A 290 -22.32 -1.26 -2.25
C PHE A 290 -21.38 -1.99 -1.30
N SER A 291 -20.08 -1.71 -1.38
CA SER A 291 -19.07 -2.32 -0.50
C SER A 291 -19.31 -1.94 0.96
N LEU A 292 -19.61 -0.66 1.25
CA LEU A 292 -19.96 -0.21 2.60
C LEU A 292 -21.21 -0.94 3.13
N GLU A 293 -22.26 -1.01 2.32
CA GLU A 293 -23.51 -1.68 2.70
C GLU A 293 -23.30 -3.18 2.95
N LEU A 294 -22.52 -3.87 2.10
CA LEU A 294 -22.19 -5.28 2.27
C LEU A 294 -21.39 -5.53 3.55
N ILE A 295 -20.42 -4.67 3.86
CA ILE A 295 -19.61 -4.80 5.09
C ILE A 295 -20.50 -4.58 6.32
N ASP A 296 -21.32 -3.53 6.33
CA ASP A 296 -22.22 -3.22 7.45
C ASP A 296 -23.22 -4.37 7.68
N ARG A 297 -23.80 -4.94 6.60
CA ARG A 297 -24.69 -6.10 6.69
C ARG A 297 -23.99 -7.34 7.24
N ASN A 298 -22.80 -7.65 6.74
CA ASN A 298 -22.03 -8.81 7.19
C ASN A 298 -21.67 -8.71 8.67
N GLU A 299 -21.35 -7.51 9.16
CA GLU A 299 -21.07 -7.29 10.57
C GLU A 299 -22.31 -7.40 11.44
N ASN A 300 -23.45 -6.88 10.97
CA ASN A 300 -24.73 -7.03 11.67
C ASN A 300 -25.10 -8.52 11.82
N VAL A 301 -24.97 -9.32 10.75
CA VAL A 301 -25.23 -10.77 10.79
C VAL A 301 -24.28 -11.48 11.75
N LYS A 302 -22.98 -11.14 11.75
CA LYS A 302 -22.02 -11.70 12.71
C LYS A 302 -22.38 -11.38 14.15
N SER A 303 -22.73 -10.11 14.43
CA SER A 303 -23.11 -9.68 15.78
C SER A 303 -24.40 -10.35 16.27
N GLN A 304 -25.35 -10.61 15.38
CA GLN A 304 -26.58 -11.35 15.71
C GLN A 304 -26.28 -12.80 16.02
N LYS A 305 -25.42 -13.46 15.23
CA LYS A 305 -24.98 -14.85 15.49
C LYS A 305 -24.25 -14.97 16.84
N GLU A 306 -23.37 -14.03 17.16
CA GLU A 306 -22.67 -14.01 18.45
C GLU A 306 -23.64 -13.85 19.63
N LYS A 307 -24.66 -12.98 19.49
CA LYS A 307 -25.71 -12.83 20.51
C LYS A 307 -26.53 -14.10 20.70
N ILE A 308 -26.97 -14.73 19.62
CA ILE A 308 -27.74 -15.99 19.66
C ILE A 308 -26.90 -17.10 20.32
N ASN A 309 -25.64 -17.26 19.94
CA ASN A 309 -24.76 -18.26 20.54
C ASN A 309 -24.54 -18.02 22.05
N ASN A 310 -24.42 -16.76 22.46
CA ASN A 310 -24.27 -16.41 23.88
C ASN A 310 -25.57 -16.67 24.66
N GLU A 311 -26.73 -16.42 24.07
CA GLU A 311 -28.03 -16.75 24.66
C GLU A 311 -28.23 -18.26 24.76
N GLU A 312 -27.94 -19.03 23.71
CA GLU A 312 -28.00 -20.50 23.71
C GLU A 312 -27.06 -21.11 24.76
N TYR A 313 -25.85 -20.56 24.92
CA TYR A 313 -24.90 -20.96 25.96
C TYR A 313 -25.42 -20.65 27.36
N TYR A 314 -26.07 -19.50 27.55
CA TYR A 314 -26.69 -19.15 28.82
C TYR A 314 -27.85 -20.11 29.16
N TYR A 315 -28.69 -20.44 28.18
CA TYR A 315 -29.81 -21.37 28.37
C TYR A 315 -29.36 -22.83 28.60
N SER A 316 -28.24 -23.27 28.03
CA SER A 316 -27.70 -24.61 28.31
C SER A 316 -27.15 -24.71 29.73
N GLN A 317 -26.43 -23.69 30.21
CA GLN A 317 -25.93 -23.66 31.60
C GLN A 317 -27.06 -23.63 32.65
N VAL A 318 -28.17 -22.95 32.36
CA VAL A 318 -29.34 -22.93 33.27
C VAL A 318 -30.07 -24.27 33.28
N LYS A 319 -30.09 -25.01 32.16
CA LYS A 319 -30.72 -26.35 32.10
C LYS A 319 -29.92 -27.44 32.81
N ASP A 320 -28.60 -27.35 32.79
CA ASP A 320 -27.72 -28.36 33.42
C ASP A 320 -27.50 -28.12 34.92
N GLY A 321 -28.09 -27.07 35.49
CA GLY A 321 -27.97 -26.66 36.90
C GLY A 321 -29.17 -26.99 37.81
N TYR A 322 -30.16 -27.75 37.34
CA TYR A 322 -31.34 -28.17 38.10
C TYR A 322 -31.44 -29.69 38.27
#